data_AF-A0A1T4YJQ9-F1
#
_entry.id   AF-A0A1T4YJQ9-F1
#
_cell.length_a   1.000
_cell.length_b   1.000
_cell.length_c   1.000
_cell.angle_alpha   90.00
_cell.angle_beta   90.00
_cell.angle_gamma   90.00
#
_symmetry.space_group_name_H-M   'P 1'
#
loop_
_entity.id
_entity.type
_entity.pdbx_description
1 polymer ?
#
loop_
_entity_poly.entity_id
_entity_poly.type
_entity_poly.pdbx_seq_one_letter_code
_entity_poly.pdbx_strand_id
1 'polypeptide(L)'
;MPKSSDHSTQLVPTDSKQVLASYLQENDWSKELNYKLWVTKGSRFCAAQRLEKISDASTTAITFLTAYLIIIGLVPVFMPSVNEKVPPSLLGLSSVGISILVLAYSLLESSRRYALRSYLYHDCAIQVGKLYDALRQAKELEEDSTKRASAIRQITQDYERTLDRYENHTPIDYDIFKTQKPDYFKLSFRERWGTYLRAYYQTTFKYHLLIVLPPITVVALYWLLE
;
A
#
# COMPACT_ATOMS: atom_id res chain seq x y z
N MET A 1 -39.12 -45.15 24.00
CA MET A 1 -38.39 -44.67 25.19
C MET A 1 -37.14 -45.54 25.39
N PRO A 2 -36.02 -44.97 25.83
CA PRO A 2 -34.80 -44.88 25.03
C PRO A 2 -33.70 -45.88 25.43
N LYS A 3 -32.79 -46.17 24.49
CA LYS A 3 -31.40 -46.54 24.80
C LYS A 3 -30.48 -45.59 24.03
N SER A 4 -30.00 -44.58 24.74
CA SER A 4 -28.84 -43.76 24.39
C SER A 4 -27.56 -44.46 24.88
N SER A 5 -26.39 -43.94 24.48
CA SER A 5 -25.01 -44.42 24.67
C SER A 5 -24.56 -45.37 23.54
N ASP A 6 -23.40 -45.21 22.89
CA ASP A 6 -22.24 -44.41 23.22
C ASP A 6 -21.40 -44.27 21.92
N HIS A 7 -21.35 -43.07 21.32
CA HIS A 7 -20.36 -42.79 20.28
C HIS A 7 -19.25 -41.96 20.92
N SER A 8 -18.35 -42.69 21.56
CA SER A 8 -17.02 -42.26 21.95
C SER A 8 -16.26 -41.80 20.71
N THR A 9 -16.45 -40.53 20.34
CA THR A 9 -15.57 -39.84 19.41
C THR A 9 -14.28 -39.61 20.18
N GLN A 10 -13.31 -40.50 19.96
CA GLN A 10 -11.96 -40.39 20.48
C GLN A 10 -11.42 -39.00 20.12
N LEU A 11 -11.18 -38.18 21.15
CA LEU A 11 -10.44 -36.93 21.02
C LEU A 11 -9.02 -37.29 20.58
N VAL A 12 -8.73 -37.07 19.30
CA VAL A 12 -7.38 -37.10 18.77
C VAL A 12 -6.59 -35.97 19.47
N PRO A 13 -5.48 -36.26 20.17
CA PRO A 13 -4.67 -35.24 20.78
C PRO A 13 -3.80 -34.61 19.67
N THR A 14 -4.29 -33.54 19.03
CA THR A 14 -3.44 -32.72 18.16
C THR A 14 -2.59 -31.81 19.02
N ASP A 15 -1.40 -32.32 19.32
CA ASP A 15 -0.26 -31.62 19.92
C ASP A 15 0.29 -30.56 18.96
N SER A 16 -0.49 -29.51 18.72
CA SER A 16 0.00 -28.25 18.18
C SER A 16 -0.35 -27.15 19.15
N LYS A 17 0.43 -27.01 20.23
CA LYS A 17 0.57 -25.72 20.89
C LYS A 17 1.06 -24.74 19.82
N GLN A 18 0.13 -24.03 19.17
CA GLN A 18 0.45 -22.83 18.42
C GLN A 18 1.29 -21.97 19.37
N VAL A 19 2.55 -21.74 19.00
CA VAL A 19 3.46 -20.92 19.79
C VAL A 19 2.84 -19.53 19.82
N LEU A 20 2.14 -19.24 20.92
CA LEU A 20 1.44 -17.98 21.12
C LEU A 20 2.47 -16.85 21.04
N ALA A 21 2.14 -15.79 20.30
CA ALA A 21 3.06 -14.67 20.11
C ALA A 21 3.50 -14.11 21.48
N SER A 22 4.75 -13.66 21.59
CA SER A 22 5.36 -13.30 22.89
C SER A 22 4.56 -12.26 23.68
N TYR A 23 3.85 -11.36 23.00
CA TYR A 23 3.00 -10.34 23.62
C TYR A 23 1.65 -10.86 24.13
N LEU A 24 1.26 -12.09 23.83
CA LEU A 24 0.01 -12.75 24.27
C LEU A 24 0.24 -13.82 25.36
N GLN A 25 1.49 -14.24 25.60
CA GLN A 25 1.80 -15.35 26.50
C GLN A 25 1.39 -15.14 27.96
N GLU A 26 1.34 -13.88 28.40
CA GLU A 26 1.07 -13.53 29.80
C GLU A 26 -0.37 -13.05 30.05
N ASN A 27 -1.26 -13.08 29.05
CA ASN A 27 -2.63 -12.54 29.13
C ASN A 27 -2.68 -11.08 29.67
N ASP A 28 -1.62 -10.30 29.41
CA ASP A 28 -1.49 -8.90 29.82
C ASP A 28 -1.97 -7.99 28.68
N TRP A 29 -3.17 -7.42 28.86
CA TRP A 29 -3.76 -6.49 27.89
C TRP A 29 -2.85 -5.30 27.56
N SER A 30 -2.06 -4.82 28.52
CA SER A 30 -1.16 -3.69 28.29
C SER A 30 -0.03 -4.05 27.30
N LYS A 31 0.47 -5.30 27.33
CA LYS A 31 1.48 -5.80 26.40
C LYS A 31 0.88 -5.99 25.01
N GLU A 32 -0.32 -6.54 24.95
CA GLU A 32 -1.04 -6.70 23.69
C GLU A 32 -1.37 -5.34 23.04
N LEU A 33 -1.90 -4.39 23.81
CA LEU A 33 -2.23 -3.05 23.33
C LEU A 33 -0.98 -2.31 22.85
N ASN A 34 0.14 -2.41 23.58
CA ASN A 34 1.41 -1.83 23.17
C ASN A 34 1.89 -2.39 21.82
N TYR A 35 1.77 -3.70 21.62
CA TYR A 35 2.08 -4.34 20.34
C TYR A 35 1.15 -3.87 19.21
N LYS A 36 -0.17 -3.85 19.46
CA LYS A 36 -1.18 -3.37 18.50
C LYS A 36 -0.88 -1.94 18.06
N LEU A 37 -0.69 -1.01 19.00
CA LEU A 37 -0.39 0.39 18.72
C LEU A 37 0.91 0.54 17.91
N TRP A 38 1.96 -0.19 18.27
CA TRP A 38 3.23 -0.16 17.56
C TRP A 38 3.13 -0.65 16.11
N VAL A 39 2.53 -1.82 15.91
CA VAL A 39 2.35 -2.41 14.57
C VAL A 39 1.43 -1.56 13.70
N THR A 40 0.32 -1.09 14.25
CA THR A 40 -0.63 -0.25 13.53
C THR A 40 0.01 1.06 13.11
N LYS A 41 0.70 1.76 14.03
CA LYS A 41 1.44 2.98 13.71
C LYS A 41 2.41 2.76 12.56
N GLY A 42 3.26 1.74 12.66
CA GLY A 42 4.27 1.44 11.66
C GLY A 42 3.69 1.09 10.29
N SER A 43 2.65 0.24 10.27
CA SER A 43 1.98 -0.16 9.03
C SER A 43 1.26 1.01 8.35
N ARG A 44 0.65 1.90 9.14
CA ARG A 44 -0.03 3.10 8.62
C ARG A 44 0.96 4.12 8.03
N PHE A 45 2.13 4.30 8.63
CA PHE A 45 3.20 5.10 8.00
C PHE A 45 3.68 4.48 6.68
N CYS A 46 3.82 3.15 6.61
CA CYS A 46 4.19 2.46 5.37
C CYS A 46 3.11 2.65 4.29
N ALA A 47 1.83 2.61 4.67
CA ALA A 47 0.72 2.88 3.76
C ALA A 47 0.74 4.31 3.20
N ALA A 48 1.03 5.30 4.05
CA ALA A 48 1.21 6.68 3.61
C ALA A 48 2.32 6.80 2.55
N GLN A 49 3.53 6.33 2.88
CA GLN A 49 4.68 6.36 1.96
C GLN A 49 4.40 5.61 0.65
N ARG A 50 3.67 4.49 0.71
CA ARG A 50 3.29 3.72 -0.48
C ARG A 50 2.35 4.52 -1.38
N LEU A 51 1.33 5.16 -0.82
CA LEU A 51 0.35 5.95 -1.56
C LEU A 51 0.96 7.24 -2.13
N GLU A 52 1.88 7.87 -1.41
CA GLU A 52 2.69 8.99 -1.90
C GLU A 52 3.48 8.58 -3.15
N LYS A 53 4.21 7.45 -3.10
CA LYS A 53 4.92 6.91 -4.27
C LYS A 53 4.00 6.60 -5.45
N ILE A 54 2.81 6.06 -5.19
CA ILE A 54 1.81 5.82 -6.25
C ILE A 54 1.35 7.15 -6.86
N SER A 55 1.08 8.16 -6.02
CA SER A 55 0.66 9.50 -6.46
C SER A 55 1.70 10.15 -7.37
N ASP A 56 2.96 10.10 -6.97
CA ASP A 56 4.06 10.70 -7.72
C ASP A 56 4.29 9.96 -9.04
N ALA A 57 4.31 8.62 -9.01
CA ALA A 57 4.49 7.80 -10.20
C ALA A 57 3.33 7.97 -11.19
N SER A 58 2.09 8.05 -10.69
CA SER A 58 0.90 8.28 -11.50
C SER A 58 0.93 9.65 -12.16
N THR A 59 1.22 10.69 -11.39
CA THR A 59 1.34 12.07 -11.90
C THR A 59 2.42 12.14 -12.97
N THR A 60 3.59 11.59 -12.68
CA THR A 60 4.73 11.54 -13.60
C THR A 60 4.35 10.84 -14.91
N ALA A 61 3.74 9.65 -14.83
CA ALA A 61 3.32 8.92 -16.04
C ALA A 61 2.31 9.70 -16.88
N ILE A 62 1.32 10.35 -16.26
CA ILE A 62 0.34 11.18 -16.97
C ILE A 62 1.02 12.38 -17.64
N THR A 63 1.99 13.01 -16.98
CA THR A 63 2.79 14.11 -17.56
C THR A 63 3.55 13.64 -18.81
N PHE A 64 4.22 12.48 -18.75
CA PHE A 64 4.92 11.93 -19.91
C PHE A 64 3.98 11.52 -21.04
N LEU A 65 2.84 10.87 -20.73
CA LEU A 65 1.84 10.54 -21.74
C LEU A 65 1.31 11.78 -22.45
N THR A 66 1.09 12.86 -21.71
CA THR A 66 0.67 14.15 -22.28
C THR A 66 1.76 14.75 -23.18
N ALA A 67 3.03 14.69 -22.75
CA ALA A 67 4.15 15.12 -23.56
C ALA A 67 4.28 14.30 -24.86
N TYR A 68 4.07 12.98 -24.80
CA TYR A 68 4.07 12.13 -26.00
C TYR A 68 2.97 12.51 -26.98
N LEU A 69 1.76 12.83 -26.51
CA LEU A 69 0.68 13.31 -27.39
C LEU A 69 1.04 14.61 -28.10
N ILE A 70 1.69 15.54 -27.40
CA ILE A 70 2.19 16.78 -28.00
C ILE A 70 3.22 16.47 -29.09
N ILE A 71 4.19 15.60 -28.80
CA ILE A 71 5.23 15.19 -29.76
C ILE A 71 4.59 14.53 -30.99
N ILE A 72 3.63 13.61 -30.80
CA ILE A 72 2.89 12.98 -31.90
C ILE A 72 2.20 14.03 -32.78
N GLY A 73 1.60 15.06 -32.17
CA GLY A 73 0.99 16.17 -32.90
C GLY A 73 1.98 16.99 -33.75
N LEU A 74 3.26 16.97 -33.42
CA LEU A 74 4.32 17.67 -34.15
C LEU A 74 4.95 16.82 -35.27
N VAL A 75 4.74 15.50 -35.29
CA VAL A 75 5.33 14.58 -36.28
C VAL A 75 5.07 15.01 -37.73
N PRO A 76 3.84 15.37 -38.16
CA PRO A 76 3.60 15.77 -39.55
C PRO A 76 4.38 17.01 -40.00
N VAL A 77 4.74 17.89 -39.05
CA VAL A 77 5.47 19.14 -39.32
C VAL A 77 6.98 18.91 -39.43
N PHE A 78 7.54 18.09 -38.54
CA PHE A 78 8.99 17.93 -38.41
C PHE A 78 9.53 16.64 -39.03
N MET A 79 8.67 15.68 -39.39
CA MET A 79 9.06 14.39 -39.99
C MET A 79 8.27 14.10 -41.27
N PRO A 80 8.47 14.86 -42.36
CA PRO A 80 7.72 14.71 -43.60
C PRO A 80 7.84 13.31 -44.22
N SER A 81 8.98 12.63 -44.05
CA SER A 81 9.19 11.25 -44.52
C SER A 81 8.25 10.22 -43.88
N VAL A 82 7.77 10.47 -42.66
CA VAL A 82 6.75 9.63 -42.01
C VAL A 82 5.37 9.93 -42.56
N ASN A 83 5.08 11.20 -42.85
CA ASN A 83 3.82 11.66 -43.42
C ASN A 83 3.58 11.14 -44.85
N GLU A 84 4.64 10.82 -45.59
CA GLU A 84 4.55 10.17 -46.91
C GLU A 84 4.21 8.68 -46.82
N LYS A 85 4.68 7.98 -45.77
CA LYS A 85 4.49 6.53 -45.58
C LYS A 85 3.20 6.17 -44.83
N VAL A 86 2.69 7.07 -43.99
CA VAL A 86 1.51 6.82 -43.16
C VAL A 86 0.36 7.75 -43.57
N PRO A 87 -0.83 7.22 -43.91
CA PRO A 87 -1.97 8.06 -44.29
C PRO A 87 -2.34 9.07 -43.19
N PRO A 88 -2.55 10.36 -43.53
CA PRO A 88 -2.89 11.39 -42.55
C PRO A 88 -4.15 11.08 -41.72
N SER A 89 -5.14 10.40 -42.32
CA SER A 89 -6.36 9.96 -41.62
C SER A 89 -6.09 8.94 -40.52
N LEU A 90 -5.12 8.04 -40.72
CA LEU A 90 -4.74 7.03 -39.73
C LEU A 90 -3.95 7.67 -38.57
N LEU A 91 -3.03 8.60 -38.89
CA LEU A 91 -2.33 9.40 -37.87
C LEU A 91 -3.30 10.25 -37.05
N GLY A 92 -4.27 10.90 -37.71
CA GLY A 92 -5.30 11.70 -37.04
C GLY A 92 -6.18 10.84 -36.13
N LEU A 93 -6.71 9.72 -36.64
CA LEU A 93 -7.57 8.82 -35.86
C LEU A 93 -6.84 8.23 -34.65
N SER A 94 -5.59 7.79 -34.83
CA SER A 94 -4.79 7.22 -33.74
C SER A 94 -4.44 8.28 -32.69
N SER A 95 -4.00 9.47 -33.10
CA SER A 95 -3.68 10.58 -32.18
C SER A 95 -4.89 11.01 -31.34
N VAL A 96 -6.04 11.22 -31.98
CA VAL A 96 -7.28 11.59 -31.28
C VAL A 96 -7.77 10.45 -30.38
N GLY A 97 -7.74 9.21 -30.88
CA GLY A 97 -8.14 8.03 -30.11
C GLY A 97 -7.29 7.83 -28.85
N ILE A 98 -5.96 7.89 -28.98
CA ILE A 98 -5.03 7.79 -27.84
C ILE A 98 -5.24 8.96 -26.88
N SER A 99 -5.48 10.17 -27.39
CA SER A 99 -5.75 11.35 -26.54
C SER A 99 -6.99 11.16 -25.66
N ILE A 100 -8.08 10.61 -26.21
CA ILE A 100 -9.29 10.30 -25.45
C ILE A 100 -8.99 9.24 -24.37
N LEU A 101 -8.21 8.21 -24.71
CA LEU A 101 -7.83 7.15 -23.76
C LEU A 101 -6.94 7.69 -22.62
N VAL A 102 -5.96 8.54 -22.94
CA VAL A 102 -5.08 9.18 -21.94
C VAL A 102 -5.90 10.10 -21.04
N LEU A 103 -6.86 10.86 -21.59
CA LEU A 103 -7.77 11.68 -20.80
C LEU A 103 -8.63 10.84 -19.85
N ALA A 104 -9.27 9.78 -20.35
CA ALA A 104 -10.06 8.87 -19.53
C ALA A 104 -9.22 8.22 -18.42
N TYR A 105 -8.00 7.78 -18.75
CA TYR A 105 -7.05 7.23 -17.79
C TYR A 105 -6.65 8.25 -16.71
N SER A 106 -6.35 9.49 -17.09
CA SER A 106 -6.01 10.57 -16.17
C SER A 106 -7.14 10.86 -15.17
N LEU A 107 -8.39 10.89 -15.65
CA LEU A 107 -9.57 11.07 -14.79
C LEU A 107 -9.74 9.90 -13.81
N LEU A 108 -9.56 8.66 -14.29
CA LEU A 108 -9.64 7.48 -13.45
C LEU A 108 -8.57 7.48 -12.36
N GLU A 109 -7.32 7.81 -12.67
CA GLU A 109 -6.27 7.87 -11.64
C GLU A 109 -6.45 9.04 -10.68
N SER A 110 -6.88 10.21 -11.17
CA SER A 110 -7.21 11.36 -10.31
C SER A 110 -8.32 11.01 -9.30
N SER A 111 -9.32 10.24 -9.72
CA SER A 111 -10.43 9.80 -8.85
C SER A 111 -9.98 8.95 -7.65
N ARG A 112 -8.80 8.32 -7.72
CA ARG A 112 -8.25 7.47 -6.64
C ARG A 112 -7.74 8.27 -5.45
N ARG A 113 -7.50 9.58 -5.62
CA ARG A 113 -7.10 10.52 -4.55
C ARG A 113 -5.93 10.02 -3.69
N TYR A 114 -4.89 9.46 -4.30
CA TYR A 114 -3.77 8.84 -3.57
C TYR A 114 -3.07 9.80 -2.60
N ALA A 115 -2.84 11.06 -3.00
CA ALA A 115 -2.21 12.07 -2.13
C ALA A 115 -3.04 12.34 -0.85
N LEU A 116 -4.36 12.51 -0.99
CA LEU A 116 -5.25 12.70 0.16
C LEU A 116 -5.25 11.47 1.07
N ARG A 117 -5.35 10.27 0.50
CA ARG A 117 -5.32 9.02 1.28
C ARG A 117 -3.98 8.87 2.01
N SER A 118 -2.86 9.18 1.35
CA SER A 118 -1.53 9.20 1.98
C SER A 118 -1.52 10.08 3.23
N TYR A 119 -1.99 11.32 3.11
CA TYR A 119 -2.11 12.24 4.24
C TYR A 119 -2.97 11.66 5.38
N LEU A 120 -4.12 11.08 5.06
CA LEU A 120 -5.02 10.47 6.06
C LEU A 120 -4.34 9.29 6.79
N TYR A 121 -3.59 8.44 6.10
CA TYR A 121 -2.82 7.36 6.74
C TYR A 121 -1.70 7.89 7.62
N HIS A 122 -1.02 8.96 7.19
CA HIS A 122 0.02 9.62 7.97
C HIS A 122 -0.55 10.23 9.26
N ASP A 123 -1.66 10.96 9.16
CA ASP A 123 -2.36 11.54 10.31
C ASP A 123 -2.85 10.46 11.29
N CYS A 124 -3.45 9.37 10.77
CA CYS A 124 -3.81 8.20 11.57
C CYS A 124 -2.59 7.64 12.33
N ALA A 125 -1.45 7.48 11.65
CA ALA A 125 -0.23 6.96 12.27
C ALA A 125 0.30 7.89 13.37
N ILE A 126 0.22 9.21 13.19
CA ILE A 126 0.57 10.19 14.23
C ILE A 126 -0.36 10.04 15.45
N GLN A 127 -1.67 9.95 15.24
CA GLN A 127 -2.63 9.80 16.34
C GLN A 127 -2.41 8.51 17.13
N VAL A 128 -2.22 7.38 16.43
CA VAL A 128 -1.86 6.10 17.07
C VAL A 128 -0.51 6.21 17.79
N GLY A 129 0.44 6.98 17.26
CA GLY A 129 1.70 7.29 17.92
C GLY A 129 1.55 8.00 19.25
N LYS A 130 0.68 9.01 19.32
CA LYS A 130 0.37 9.71 20.58
C LYS A 130 -0.23 8.76 21.63
N LEU A 131 -1.11 7.85 21.21
CA LEU A 131 -1.69 6.82 22.09
C LEU A 131 -0.64 5.80 22.56
N TYR A 132 0.30 5.42 21.68
CA TYR A 132 1.43 4.57 22.03
C TYR A 132 2.31 5.20 23.12
N ASP A 133 2.64 6.48 22.97
CA ASP A 133 3.45 7.20 23.95
C ASP A 133 2.69 7.40 25.28
N ALA A 134 1.39 7.69 25.22
CA ALA A 134 0.52 7.80 26.40
C ALA A 134 0.44 6.47 27.17
N LEU A 135 0.34 5.34 26.47
CA LEU A 135 0.35 4.02 27.11
C LEU A 135 1.66 3.76 27.85
N ARG A 136 2.78 4.14 27.25
CA ARG A 136 4.10 3.98 27.88
C ARG A 136 4.23 4.83 29.13
N GLN A 137 3.80 6.09 29.07
CA GLN A 137 3.78 6.98 30.24
C GLN A 137 2.88 6.45 31.36
N ALA A 138 1.68 5.96 31.02
CA ALA A 138 0.77 5.36 32.00
C ALA A 138 1.37 4.13 32.69
N LYS A 139 2.25 3.37 32.01
CA LYS A 139 2.95 2.22 32.59
C LYS A 139 4.11 2.62 33.49
N GLU A 140 4.82 3.69 33.16
CA GLU A 140 6.05 4.13 33.86
C GLU A 140 5.77 5.08 35.03
N LEU A 141 4.77 5.96 34.93
CA LEU A 141 4.50 7.04 35.91
C LEU A 141 3.29 6.75 36.82
N GLU A 142 2.38 5.90 36.30
CA GLU A 142 1.21 5.24 36.91
C GLU A 142 1.32 4.46 38.23
N GLU A 143 1.78 4.96 39.38
CA GLU A 143 1.99 4.07 40.56
C GLU A 143 0.69 3.42 41.09
N ASP A 144 -0.44 4.13 41.00
CA ASP A 144 -1.75 3.62 41.41
C ASP A 144 -2.31 2.63 40.35
N SER A 145 -2.50 1.38 40.75
CA SER A 145 -3.00 0.31 39.89
C SER A 145 -4.39 0.58 39.31
N THR A 146 -5.26 1.28 40.06
CA THR A 146 -6.62 1.60 39.62
C THR A 146 -6.60 2.70 38.57
N LYS A 147 -5.80 3.75 38.77
CA LYS A 147 -5.61 4.84 37.79
C LYS A 147 -4.91 4.35 36.53
N ARG A 148 -3.93 3.45 36.67
CA ARG A 148 -3.27 2.81 35.53
C ARG A 148 -4.26 2.02 34.69
N ALA A 149 -5.12 1.21 35.33
CA ALA A 149 -6.12 0.41 34.63
C ALA A 149 -7.16 1.29 33.90
N SER A 150 -7.61 2.38 34.52
CA SER A 150 -8.54 3.32 33.88
C SER A 150 -7.90 4.05 32.70
N ALA A 151 -6.64 4.48 32.82
CA ALA A 151 -5.89 5.11 31.73
C ALA A 151 -5.72 4.15 30.53
N ILE A 152 -5.36 2.89 30.77
CA ILE A 152 -5.24 1.87 29.71
C ILE A 152 -6.59 1.65 29.00
N ARG A 153 -7.69 1.61 29.75
CA ARG A 153 -9.03 1.47 29.19
C ARG A 153 -9.40 2.66 28.31
N GLN A 154 -9.10 3.88 28.75
CA GLN A 154 -9.33 5.09 27.96
C GLN A 154 -8.51 5.07 26.66
N ILE A 155 -7.22 4.74 26.73
CA ILE A 155 -6.35 4.63 25.55
C ILE A 155 -6.88 3.59 24.57
N THR A 156 -7.42 2.47 25.08
CA THR A 156 -8.06 1.44 24.23
C THR A 156 -9.26 2.01 23.47
N GLN A 157 -10.16 2.73 24.15
CA GLN A 157 -11.33 3.34 23.52
C GLN A 157 -10.95 4.41 22.50
N ASP A 158 -9.94 5.23 22.82
CA ASP A 158 -9.47 6.27 21.91
C ASP A 158 -8.77 5.67 20.69
N TYR A 159 -8.07 4.54 20.86
CA TYR A 159 -7.49 3.78 19.75
C TYR A 159 -8.57 3.27 18.79
N GLU A 160 -9.64 2.66 19.31
CA GLU A 160 -10.77 2.18 18.49
C GLU A 160 -11.44 3.33 17.74
N ARG A 161 -11.74 4.44 18.44
CA ARG A 161 -12.30 5.66 17.81
C ARG A 161 -11.40 6.25 16.75
N THR A 162 -10.07 6.23 16.95
CA THR A 162 -9.13 6.66 15.92
C THR A 162 -9.27 5.75 14.70
N LEU A 163 -9.29 4.42 14.87
CA LEU A 163 -9.38 3.49 13.74
C LEU A 163 -10.66 3.63 12.92
N ASP A 164 -11.80 3.87 13.55
CA ASP A 164 -13.10 4.01 12.88
C ASP A 164 -13.14 5.18 11.88
N ARG A 165 -12.22 6.14 12.00
CA ARG A 165 -12.15 7.34 11.16
C ARG A 165 -11.34 7.16 9.88
N TYR A 166 -10.62 6.04 9.72
CA TYR A 166 -9.69 5.85 8.60
C TYR A 166 -9.89 4.51 7.90
N GLU A 167 -9.71 4.50 6.58
CA GLU A 167 -9.73 3.27 5.77
C GLU A 167 -8.66 2.27 6.22
N ASN A 168 -8.90 0.97 6.07
CA ASN A 168 -7.89 -0.02 6.39
C ASN A 168 -6.73 -0.03 5.39
N HIS A 169 -5.51 -0.20 5.89
CA HIS A 169 -4.33 -0.38 5.03
C HIS A 169 -4.37 -1.77 4.38
N THR A 170 -3.48 -2.00 3.42
CA THR A 170 -3.37 -3.29 2.72
C THR A 170 -2.30 -4.18 3.36
N PRO A 171 -2.32 -5.51 3.14
CA PRO A 171 -1.34 -6.42 3.76
C PRO A 171 0.12 -6.08 3.44
N ILE A 172 0.40 -5.55 2.24
CA ILE A 172 1.76 -5.16 1.84
C ILE A 172 2.34 -4.07 2.74
N ASP A 173 1.51 -3.23 3.35
CA ASP A 173 1.96 -2.16 4.25
C ASP A 173 2.54 -2.73 5.55
N TYR A 174 1.93 -3.80 6.07
CA TYR A 174 2.46 -4.55 7.21
C TYR A 174 3.74 -5.31 6.83
N ASP A 175 3.78 -5.91 5.64
CA ASP A 175 4.98 -6.59 5.16
C ASP A 175 6.16 -5.62 5.03
N ILE A 176 5.94 -4.42 4.47
CA ILE A 176 6.95 -3.35 4.40
C ILE A 176 7.36 -2.91 5.81
N PHE A 177 6.42 -2.77 6.74
CA PHE A 177 6.76 -2.44 8.13
C PHE A 177 7.68 -3.49 8.76
N LYS A 178 7.39 -4.79 8.57
CA LYS A 178 8.25 -5.85 9.10
C LYS A 178 9.68 -5.75 8.57
N THR A 179 9.89 -5.36 7.30
CA THR A 179 11.24 -5.22 6.75
C THR A 179 12.06 -4.08 7.37
N GLN A 180 11.41 -3.12 8.04
CA GLN A 180 12.08 -2.06 8.82
C GLN A 180 12.55 -2.55 10.19
N LYS A 181 12.05 -3.70 10.65
CA LYS A 181 12.38 -4.33 11.95
C LYS A 181 12.73 -5.81 11.75
N PRO A 182 13.71 -6.12 10.87
CA PRO A 182 13.94 -7.49 10.42
C PRO A 182 14.35 -8.43 11.54
N ASP A 183 15.11 -7.95 12.53
CA ASP A 183 15.57 -8.76 13.67
C ASP A 183 14.40 -9.17 14.57
N TYR A 184 13.45 -8.26 14.81
CA TYR A 184 12.26 -8.53 15.61
C TYR A 184 11.36 -9.56 14.95
N PHE A 185 11.13 -9.43 13.63
CA PHE A 185 10.29 -10.34 12.86
C PHE A 185 11.05 -11.56 12.30
N LYS A 186 12.34 -11.70 12.62
CA LYS A 186 13.23 -12.78 12.16
C LYS A 186 13.20 -12.97 10.64
N LEU A 187 13.19 -11.86 9.89
CA LEU A 187 13.14 -11.88 8.43
C LEU A 187 14.51 -12.11 7.80
N SER A 188 14.57 -13.04 6.86
CA SER A 188 15.73 -13.26 6.01
C SER A 188 15.89 -12.18 4.93
N PHE A 189 17.09 -12.05 4.36
CA PHE A 189 17.35 -11.11 3.26
C PHE A 189 16.44 -11.38 2.03
N ARG A 190 16.20 -12.65 1.70
CA ARG A 190 15.35 -13.04 0.56
C ARG A 190 13.90 -12.60 0.75
N GLU A 191 13.35 -12.73 1.96
CA GLU A 191 11.99 -12.28 2.27
C GLU A 191 11.87 -10.76 2.18
N ARG A 192 12.87 -10.03 2.70
CA ARG A 192 12.91 -8.57 2.61
C ARG A 192 12.93 -8.10 1.17
N TRP A 193 13.82 -8.67 0.36
CA TRP A 193 13.91 -8.36 -1.07
C TRP A 193 12.61 -8.70 -1.81
N GLY A 194 12.04 -9.86 -1.55
CA GLY A 194 10.75 -10.28 -2.13
C GLY A 194 9.61 -9.31 -1.80
N THR A 195 9.56 -8.79 -0.56
CA THR A 195 8.60 -7.75 -0.17
C THR A 195 8.80 -6.46 -0.95
N TYR A 196 10.04 -5.98 -1.10
CA TYR A 196 10.31 -4.75 -1.87
C TYR A 196 9.96 -4.92 -3.35
N LEU A 197 10.27 -6.07 -3.94
CA LEU A 197 9.92 -6.37 -5.33
C LEU A 197 8.40 -6.41 -5.53
N ARG A 198 7.67 -7.06 -4.62
CA ARG A 198 6.21 -7.10 -4.63
C ARG A 198 5.61 -5.70 -4.46
N ALA A 199 6.15 -4.91 -3.54
CA ALA A 199 5.73 -3.53 -3.33
C ALA A 199 5.94 -2.71 -4.62
N TYR A 200 7.12 -2.77 -5.22
CA TYR A 200 7.43 -2.08 -6.48
C TYR A 200 6.47 -2.47 -7.62
N TYR A 201 6.18 -3.76 -7.77
CA TYR A 201 5.25 -4.25 -8.79
C TYR A 201 3.83 -3.70 -8.59
N GLN A 202 3.36 -3.67 -7.33
CA GLN A 202 2.02 -3.17 -7.01
C GLN A 202 1.91 -1.64 -7.09
N THR A 203 3.01 -0.90 -6.93
CA THR A 203 2.98 0.56 -6.82
C THR A 203 3.41 1.28 -8.09
N THR A 204 4.52 0.87 -8.70
CA THR A 204 5.27 1.74 -9.60
C THR A 204 5.51 1.11 -10.97
N PHE A 205 5.56 -0.23 -11.05
CA PHE A 205 5.86 -0.94 -12.30
C PHE A 205 4.96 -0.53 -13.48
N LYS A 206 3.63 -0.47 -13.26
CA LYS A 206 2.68 -0.08 -14.32
C LYS A 206 2.96 1.32 -14.88
N TYR A 207 3.41 2.26 -14.05
CA TYR A 207 3.68 3.64 -14.46
C TYR A 207 5.00 3.73 -15.25
N HIS A 208 6.04 3.00 -14.83
CA HIS A 208 7.26 2.89 -15.62
C HIS A 208 7.00 2.27 -16.99
N LEU A 209 6.11 1.27 -17.07
CA LEU A 209 5.70 0.70 -18.35
C LEU A 209 5.05 1.75 -19.27
N LEU A 210 4.14 2.58 -18.73
CA LEU A 210 3.50 3.66 -19.49
C LEU A 210 4.47 4.73 -19.99
N ILE A 211 5.58 4.95 -19.28
CA ILE A 211 6.63 5.90 -19.68
C ILE A 211 7.56 5.28 -20.74
N VAL A 212 8.00 4.05 -20.52
CA VAL A 212 9.06 3.43 -21.34
C VAL A 212 8.52 2.78 -22.62
N LEU A 213 7.29 2.27 -22.61
CA LEU A 213 6.72 1.56 -23.77
C LEU A 213 6.53 2.46 -25.01
N PRO A 214 5.98 3.69 -24.91
CA PRO A 214 5.82 4.56 -26.07
C PRO A 214 7.12 4.84 -26.86
N PRO A 215 8.23 5.30 -26.26
CA PRO A 215 9.47 5.53 -27.02
C PRO A 215 10.03 4.25 -27.64
N ILE A 216 9.93 3.11 -26.96
CA ILE A 216 10.33 1.81 -27.54
C ILE A 216 9.51 1.49 -28.79
N THR A 217 8.18 1.68 -28.74
CA THR A 217 7.32 1.43 -29.90
C THR A 217 7.63 2.36 -31.07
N VAL A 218 7.95 3.63 -30.81
CA VAL A 218 8.33 4.59 -31.86
C VAL A 218 9.64 4.18 -32.51
N VAL A 219 10.67 3.82 -31.72
CA VAL A 219 11.96 3.36 -32.24
C VAL A 219 11.77 2.08 -33.07
N ALA A 220 10.99 1.12 -32.57
CA ALA A 220 10.72 -0.13 -33.30
C ALA A 220 9.98 0.12 -34.62
N LEU A 221 8.99 1.03 -34.64
CA LEU A 221 8.29 1.42 -35.87
C LEU A 221 9.20 2.13 -36.86
N TYR A 222 10.11 3.00 -36.38
CA TYR A 222 11.10 3.66 -37.22
C TYR A 222 11.98 2.65 -37.97
N TRP A 223 12.57 1.69 -37.25
CA TRP A 223 13.38 0.63 -37.84
C TRP A 223 12.62 -0.29 -38.80
N LEU A 224 11.31 -0.45 -38.62
CA LEU A 224 10.47 -1.29 -39.49
C LEU A 224 10.05 -0.55 -40.77
N LEU A 225 10.03 0.78 -40.74
CA LEU A 225 9.65 1.63 -41.86
C LEU A 225 10.85 2.08 -42.71
N GLU A 226 12.08 2.00 -42.21
CA GLU A 226 13.33 2.12 -42.99
C GLU A 226 13.56 0.90 -43.88
#